data_AF-A0A5M8QWF6-F1
#
_entry.id   AF-A0A5M8QWF6-F1
#
_cell.length_a   1.000
_cell.length_b   1.000
_cell.length_c   1.000
_cell.angle_alpha   90.00
_cell.angle_beta   90.00
_cell.angle_gamma   90.00
#
_symmetry.space_group_name_H-M   'P 1'
#
loop_
_entity.id
_entity.type
_entity.pdbx_description
1 polymer ?
#
loop_
_entity_poly.entity_id
_entity_poly.type
_entity_poly.pdbx_seq_one_letter_code
_entity_poly.pdbx_strand_id
1 'polypeptide(L)'
;MSLNQTPFEKGITRRTGKAREIAETINSNDNYSHSSDLTSGQALSYDLVLFTNKSAVYFDLIRQYIELSVIRKDMFQGQQYSVRAMALKITNDLTKILPPKSDQRKKVRLIHGIMRAQNPVSPPYDFSKPAFDREMNSFVNSYSILINNFKLLVAEAQECSYTPDNPEYTIDKCQSLINQTELMTKDIDLLLQKIYVIQEERTIIFSKIKDRCNAIYNRSRFLFGSYDPTFKKIYKLKLALL
;
A
#
# COMPACT_ATOMS: atom_id res chain seq x y z
N MET A 1 18.57 -2.66 7.10
CA MET A 1 18.28 -2.40 5.68
C MET A 1 17.33 -1.21 5.58
N SER A 2 17.78 -0.07 5.08
CA SER A 2 16.91 1.11 4.92
C SER A 2 16.03 0.91 3.68
N LEU A 3 14.73 0.68 3.88
CA LEU A 3 13.77 1.01 2.84
C LEU A 3 13.93 2.49 2.52
N ASN A 4 14.22 2.81 1.25
CA ASN A 4 14.35 4.17 0.76
C ASN A 4 13.10 4.96 1.15
N GLN A 5 13.21 5.82 2.17
CA GLN A 5 12.12 6.67 2.61
C GLN A 5 11.69 7.58 1.46
N THR A 6 10.38 7.64 1.20
CA THR A 6 9.83 8.57 0.21
C THR A 6 10.11 10.02 0.64
N PRO A 7 10.08 11.00 -0.29
CA PRO A 7 10.20 12.41 0.08
C PRO A 7 9.21 12.85 1.16
N PHE A 8 8.00 12.30 1.14
CA PHE A 8 6.98 12.51 2.16
C PHE A 8 7.44 11.98 3.53
N GLU A 9 7.96 10.76 3.60
CA GLU A 9 8.42 10.14 4.85
C GLU A 9 9.68 10.81 5.41
N LYS A 10 10.57 11.30 4.55
CA LYS A 10 11.67 12.19 4.96
C LYS A 10 11.13 13.48 5.60
N GLY A 11 10.06 14.04 5.03
CA GLY A 11 9.35 15.20 5.56
C GLY A 11 8.78 14.94 6.96
N ILE A 12 8.04 13.84 7.14
CA ILE A 12 7.47 13.45 8.44
C ILE A 12 8.55 13.17 9.48
N THR A 13 9.60 12.44 9.12
CA THR A 13 10.72 12.13 10.03
C THR A 13 11.39 13.42 10.52
N ARG A 14 11.60 14.38 9.60
CA ARG A 14 12.15 15.70 9.96
C ARG A 14 11.22 16.46 10.90
N ARG A 15 9.91 16.44 10.64
CA ARG A 15 8.92 17.13 11.48
C ARG A 15 8.84 16.51 12.87
N THR A 16 8.71 15.18 12.97
CA THR A 16 8.68 14.48 14.27
C THR A 16 9.97 14.65 15.06
N GLY A 17 11.14 14.70 14.41
CA GLY A 17 12.40 15.07 15.05
C GLY A 17 12.35 16.44 15.72
N LYS A 18 11.81 17.46 15.04
CA LYS A 18 11.67 18.81 15.59
C LYS A 18 10.67 18.88 16.75
N ALA A 19 9.57 18.13 16.67
CA ALA A 19 8.62 18.03 17.77
C ALA A 19 9.27 17.38 19.01
N ARG A 20 10.15 16.39 18.81
CA ARG A 20 10.94 15.79 19.89
C ARG A 20 11.89 16.81 20.53
N GLU A 21 12.59 17.61 19.73
CA GLU A 21 13.44 18.70 20.24
C GLU A 21 12.65 19.74 21.05
N ILE A 22 11.40 20.05 20.66
CA ILE A 22 10.51 20.91 21.46
C ILE A 22 10.22 20.25 22.81
N ALA A 23 9.80 18.97 22.82
CA ALA A 23 9.51 18.25 24.05
C ALA A 23 10.71 18.21 25.01
N GLU A 24 11.91 17.90 24.48
CA GLU A 24 13.16 17.90 25.24
C GLU A 24 13.49 19.29 25.81
N THR A 25 13.35 20.35 25.01
CA THR A 25 13.60 21.73 25.45
C THR A 25 12.68 22.13 26.59
N ILE A 26 11.43 21.68 26.56
CA ILE A 26 10.45 21.97 27.61
C ILE A 26 10.71 21.14 28.87
N ASN A 27 10.94 19.83 28.72
CA ASN A 27 11.13 18.93 29.85
C ASN A 27 12.44 19.20 30.62
N SER A 28 13.42 19.84 29.99
CA SER A 28 14.71 20.21 30.60
C SER A 28 14.75 21.65 31.13
N ASN A 29 13.66 22.41 31.02
CA ASN A 29 13.62 23.82 31.44
C ASN A 29 12.77 23.99 32.69
N ASP A 30 13.42 24.23 33.83
CA ASP A 30 12.78 24.40 35.15
C ASP A 30 11.82 25.60 35.22
N ASN A 31 12.01 26.61 34.37
CA ASN A 31 11.15 27.78 34.31
C ASN A 31 9.89 27.54 33.47
N TYR A 32 9.76 26.38 32.82
CA TYR A 32 8.56 26.03 32.08
C TYR A 32 7.49 25.41 32.97
N SER A 33 6.40 26.13 33.20
CA SER A 33 5.20 25.58 33.83
C SER A 33 4.13 25.27 32.79
N HIS A 34 3.72 24.01 32.72
CA HIS A 34 2.57 23.60 31.92
C HIS A 34 1.27 24.04 32.61
N SER A 35 0.29 24.50 31.84
CA SER A 35 -1.04 24.88 32.34
C SER A 35 -2.09 23.80 32.10
N SER A 36 -1.78 22.85 31.21
CA SER A 36 -2.61 21.70 30.85
C SER A 36 -1.76 20.66 30.11
N ASP A 37 -2.33 19.47 29.89
CA ASP A 37 -1.70 18.42 29.09
C ASP A 37 -1.27 18.92 27.71
N LEU A 38 -2.05 19.78 27.06
CA LEU A 38 -1.74 20.32 25.72
C LEU A 38 -0.40 21.08 25.69
N THR A 39 0.00 21.64 26.83
CA THR A 39 1.27 22.36 27.00
C THR A 39 2.37 21.50 27.63
N SER A 40 2.09 20.24 27.96
CA SER A 40 3.05 19.35 28.61
C SER A 40 4.03 18.72 27.61
N GLY A 41 5.33 18.86 27.87
CA GLY A 41 6.38 18.18 27.11
C GLY A 41 6.34 16.65 27.28
N GLN A 42 5.86 16.14 28.42
CA GLN A 42 5.65 14.70 28.64
C GLN A 42 4.51 14.16 27.75
N ALA A 43 3.38 14.87 27.68
CA ALA A 43 2.26 14.47 26.84
C ALA A 43 2.62 14.52 25.34
N LEU A 44 3.41 15.52 24.92
CA LEU A 44 3.98 15.56 23.57
C LEU A 44 4.92 14.37 23.31
N SER A 45 5.76 13.99 24.29
CA SER A 45 6.66 12.83 24.18
C SER A 45 5.88 11.53 24.02
N TYR A 46 4.78 11.37 24.78
CA TYR A 46 3.89 10.22 24.66
C TYR A 46 3.29 10.10 23.25
N ASP A 47 2.73 11.19 22.71
CA ASP A 47 2.14 11.18 21.36
C ASP A 47 3.20 10.90 20.28
N LEU A 48 4.44 11.36 20.46
CA LEU A 48 5.56 11.06 19.55
C LEU A 48 5.95 9.58 19.58
N VAL A 49 5.95 8.94 20.74
CA VAL A 49 6.17 7.50 20.88
C VAL A 49 5.03 6.73 20.21
N LEU A 50 3.78 7.12 20.47
CA LEU A 50 2.61 6.51 19.86
C LEU A 50 2.67 6.61 18.32
N PHE A 51 3.00 7.78 17.79
CA PHE A 51 3.18 7.98 16.35
C PHE A 51 4.30 7.11 15.77
N THR A 52 5.41 6.97 16.48
CA THR A 52 6.56 6.14 16.07
C THR A 52 6.13 4.67 15.99
N ASN A 53 5.44 4.16 17.00
CA ASN A 53 4.94 2.78 17.04
C ASN A 53 3.94 2.52 15.91
N LYS A 54 2.98 3.42 15.70
CA LYS A 54 2.01 3.31 14.59
C LYS A 54 2.67 3.40 13.22
N SER A 55 3.72 4.22 13.08
CA SER A 55 4.50 4.31 11.84
C SER A 55 5.27 3.02 11.55
N ALA A 56 5.85 2.37 12.57
CA ALA A 56 6.50 1.07 12.38
C ALA A 56 5.51 0.02 11.85
N VAL A 57 4.33 -0.10 12.47
CA VAL A 57 3.26 -1.00 12.01
C VAL A 57 2.83 -0.68 10.57
N TYR A 58 2.64 0.60 10.24
CA TYR A 58 2.31 1.03 8.88
C TYR A 58 3.33 0.59 7.84
N PHE A 59 4.63 0.78 8.10
CA PHE A 59 5.66 0.38 7.15
C PHE A 59 5.81 -1.13 7.00
N ASP A 60 5.61 -1.88 8.08
CA ASP A 60 5.62 -3.33 8.02
C ASP A 60 4.44 -3.86 7.20
N LEU A 61 3.25 -3.25 7.34
CA LEU A 61 2.09 -3.58 6.50
C LEU A 61 2.32 -3.23 5.03
N ILE A 62 2.91 -2.06 4.73
CA ILE A 62 3.27 -1.69 3.35
C ILE A 62 4.25 -2.69 2.76
N ARG A 63 5.27 -3.12 3.53
CA ARG A 63 6.24 -4.10 3.07
C ARG A 63 5.55 -5.41 2.69
N GLN A 64 4.70 -5.94 3.58
CA GLN A 64 3.93 -7.16 3.33
C GLN A 64 3.03 -7.01 2.09
N TYR A 65 2.35 -5.87 1.93
CA TYR A 65 1.52 -5.57 0.77
C TYR A 65 2.32 -5.57 -0.54
N ILE A 66 3.49 -4.92 -0.56
CA ILE A 66 4.36 -4.87 -1.74
C ILE A 66 4.87 -6.27 -2.07
N GLU A 67 5.40 -6.99 -1.09
CA GLU A 67 5.91 -8.36 -1.26
C GLU A 67 4.84 -9.28 -1.84
N LEU A 68 3.65 -9.31 -1.22
CA LEU A 68 2.54 -10.13 -1.68
C LEU A 68 2.04 -9.72 -3.08
N SER A 69 2.02 -8.41 -3.37
CA SER A 69 1.63 -7.90 -4.69
C SER A 69 2.62 -8.27 -5.78
N VAL A 70 3.92 -8.34 -5.46
CA VAL A 70 4.97 -8.81 -6.39
C VAL A 70 4.81 -10.29 -6.65
N ILE A 71 4.60 -11.11 -5.60
CA ILE A 71 4.35 -12.55 -5.76
C ILE A 71 3.11 -12.77 -6.63
N ARG A 72 2.01 -12.03 -6.37
CA ARG A 72 0.81 -12.09 -7.21
C ARG A 72 1.14 -11.73 -8.65
N LYS A 73 1.90 -10.65 -8.89
CA LYS A 73 2.30 -10.26 -10.25
C LYS A 73 2.99 -11.41 -10.97
N ASP A 74 3.92 -12.10 -10.31
CA ASP A 74 4.67 -13.22 -10.88
C ASP A 74 3.76 -14.41 -11.26
N MET A 75 2.72 -14.67 -10.46
CA MET A 75 1.68 -15.67 -10.77
C MET A 75 0.86 -15.30 -12.01
N PHE A 76 0.65 -14.02 -12.29
CA PHE A 76 -0.02 -13.59 -13.52
C PHE A 76 0.94 -13.55 -14.72
N GLN A 77 2.19 -13.12 -14.49
CA GLN A 77 3.22 -12.96 -15.50
C GLN A 77 4.62 -13.07 -14.92
N GLY A 78 5.48 -13.88 -15.54
CA GLY A 78 6.92 -13.95 -15.23
C GLY A 78 7.38 -15.36 -14.90
N GLN A 79 6.48 -16.19 -14.37
CA GLN A 79 6.72 -17.62 -14.15
C GLN A 79 6.37 -18.48 -15.37
N GLN A 80 7.02 -19.63 -15.49
CA GLN A 80 6.81 -20.60 -16.57
C GLN A 80 5.34 -21.08 -16.66
N TYR A 81 4.66 -21.16 -15.52
CA TYR A 81 3.27 -21.63 -15.40
C TYR A 81 2.34 -20.51 -14.89
N SER A 82 2.65 -19.25 -15.23
CA SER A 82 1.79 -18.12 -14.87
C SER A 82 0.43 -18.19 -15.57
N VAL A 83 -0.55 -17.41 -15.10
CA VAL A 83 -1.89 -17.29 -15.71
C VAL A 83 -1.80 -17.02 -17.22
N ARG A 84 -0.92 -16.09 -17.63
CA ARG A 84 -0.70 -15.78 -19.05
C ARG A 84 -0.08 -16.95 -19.83
N ALA A 85 0.88 -17.67 -19.24
CA ALA A 85 1.52 -18.81 -19.89
C ALA A 85 0.53 -19.97 -20.08
N MET A 86 -0.26 -20.27 -19.04
CA MET A 86 -1.33 -21.28 -19.11
C MET A 86 -2.41 -20.89 -20.13
N ALA A 87 -2.86 -19.63 -20.10
CA ALA A 87 -3.87 -19.14 -21.03
C ALA A 87 -3.41 -19.24 -22.49
N LEU A 88 -2.16 -18.89 -22.78
CA LEU A 88 -1.59 -18.99 -24.13
C LEU A 88 -1.56 -20.46 -24.59
N LYS A 89 -1.12 -21.38 -23.74
CA LYS A 89 -1.02 -22.80 -24.06
C LYS A 89 -2.40 -23.40 -24.34
N ILE A 90 -3.37 -23.19 -23.44
CA ILE A 90 -4.76 -23.65 -23.61
C ILE A 90 -5.36 -23.08 -24.90
N THR A 91 -5.16 -21.78 -25.16
CA THR A 91 -5.67 -21.15 -26.38
C THR A 91 -5.08 -21.78 -27.64
N ASN A 92 -3.76 -22.03 -27.66
CA ASN A 92 -3.10 -22.65 -28.79
C ASN A 92 -3.60 -24.08 -29.04
N ASP A 93 -3.80 -24.86 -27.99
CA ASP A 93 -4.23 -26.24 -28.12
C ASP A 93 -5.72 -26.33 -28.52
N LEU A 94 -6.61 -25.55 -27.87
CA LEU A 94 -8.02 -25.47 -28.27
C LEU A 94 -8.19 -24.99 -29.71
N THR A 95 -7.42 -23.99 -30.15
CA THR A 95 -7.54 -23.48 -31.53
C THR A 95 -7.00 -24.42 -32.60
N LYS A 96 -6.23 -25.46 -32.24
CA LYS A 96 -5.85 -26.55 -33.14
C LYS A 96 -6.98 -27.57 -33.30
N ILE A 97 -7.68 -27.88 -32.21
CA ILE A 97 -8.74 -28.90 -32.17
C ILE A 97 -10.05 -28.35 -32.74
N LEU A 98 -10.37 -27.09 -32.47
CA LEU A 98 -11.62 -26.46 -32.90
C LEU A 98 -11.64 -26.12 -34.40
N PRO A 99 -12.79 -26.31 -35.09
CA PRO A 99 -12.92 -26.01 -36.53
C PRO A 99 -12.57 -24.55 -36.86
N PRO A 100 -11.91 -24.25 -37.99
CA PRO A 100 -11.34 -22.94 -38.24
C PRO A 100 -12.30 -21.75 -38.21
N LYS A 101 -13.60 -21.97 -38.47
CA LYS A 101 -14.65 -20.96 -38.53
C LYS A 101 -15.70 -21.09 -37.42
N SER A 102 -15.52 -21.97 -36.44
CA SER A 102 -16.50 -22.13 -35.35
C SER A 102 -16.56 -20.89 -34.46
N ASP A 103 -17.76 -20.58 -33.96
CA ASP A 103 -17.95 -19.45 -33.05
C ASP A 103 -17.23 -19.68 -31.71
N GLN A 104 -17.08 -20.93 -31.30
CA GLN A 104 -16.29 -21.31 -30.13
C GLN A 104 -14.80 -20.97 -30.28
N ARG A 105 -14.21 -21.20 -31.47
CA ARG A 105 -12.81 -20.80 -31.75
C ARG A 105 -12.65 -19.27 -31.70
N LYS A 106 -13.65 -18.52 -32.16
CA LYS A 106 -13.66 -17.04 -32.07
C LYS A 106 -13.76 -16.59 -30.61
N LYS A 107 -14.61 -17.23 -29.80
CA LYS A 107 -14.78 -16.96 -28.37
C LYS A 107 -13.48 -17.15 -27.59
N VAL A 108 -12.81 -18.31 -27.76
CA VAL A 108 -11.52 -18.60 -27.13
C VAL A 108 -10.46 -17.55 -27.50
N ARG A 109 -10.36 -17.17 -28.78
CA ARG A 109 -9.42 -16.12 -29.23
C ARG A 109 -9.75 -14.75 -28.65
N LEU A 110 -11.03 -14.41 -28.54
CA LEU A 110 -11.48 -13.15 -27.96
C LEU A 110 -11.09 -13.05 -26.49
N ILE A 111 -11.38 -14.09 -25.69
CA ILE A 111 -11.03 -14.16 -24.26
C ILE A 111 -9.51 -13.97 -24.09
N HIS A 112 -8.70 -14.72 -24.82
CA HIS A 112 -7.24 -14.59 -24.76
C HIS A 112 -6.75 -13.22 -25.25
N GLY A 113 -7.40 -12.64 -26.27
CA GLY A 113 -7.11 -11.30 -26.77
C GLY A 113 -7.29 -10.22 -25.69
N ILE A 114 -8.38 -10.30 -24.92
CA ILE A 114 -8.63 -9.40 -23.79
C ILE A 114 -7.53 -9.57 -22.73
N MET A 115 -7.17 -10.81 -22.37
CA MET A 115 -6.09 -11.07 -21.41
C MET A 115 -4.74 -10.50 -21.87
N ARG A 116 -4.41 -10.65 -23.16
CA ARG A 116 -3.15 -10.16 -23.73
C ARG A 116 -3.08 -8.63 -23.70
N ALA A 117 -4.19 -7.94 -23.90
CA ALA A 117 -4.25 -6.49 -23.87
C ALA A 117 -4.06 -5.90 -22.46
N GLN A 118 -4.30 -6.68 -21.40
CA GLN A 118 -4.23 -6.20 -20.01
C GLN A 118 -2.90 -6.53 -19.34
N ASN A 119 -2.09 -5.53 -19.00
CA ASN A 119 -0.84 -5.75 -18.27
C ASN A 119 -1.05 -5.70 -16.75
N PRO A 120 -0.47 -6.65 -15.99
CA PRO A 120 -0.42 -6.57 -14.53
C PRO A 120 0.28 -5.29 -14.09
N VAL A 121 -0.46 -4.40 -13.43
CA VAL A 121 0.07 -3.13 -12.94
C VAL A 121 0.85 -3.36 -11.65
N SER A 122 1.89 -2.57 -11.41
CA SER A 122 2.65 -2.60 -10.16
C SER A 122 1.81 -2.04 -8.99
N PRO A 123 2.02 -2.51 -7.75
CA PRO A 123 1.29 -2.00 -6.60
C PRO A 123 1.60 -0.52 -6.35
N PRO A 124 0.59 0.37 -6.28
CA PRO A 124 0.81 1.73 -5.79
C PRO A 124 1.15 1.69 -4.30
N TYR A 125 2.20 2.39 -3.90
CA TYR A 125 2.73 2.34 -2.53
C TYR A 125 2.74 3.71 -1.82
N ASP A 126 2.42 4.80 -2.54
CA ASP A 126 2.40 6.15 -1.98
C ASP A 126 0.97 6.61 -1.73
N PHE A 127 0.45 6.21 -0.57
CA PHE A 127 -0.91 6.50 -0.08
C PHE A 127 -1.18 8.00 0.14
N SER A 128 -0.14 8.84 0.09
CA SER A 128 -0.26 10.29 0.26
C SER A 128 -0.50 11.04 -1.07
N LYS A 129 -0.34 10.37 -2.21
CA LYS A 129 -0.52 11.00 -3.52
C LYS A 129 -2.00 11.23 -3.84
N PRO A 130 -2.37 12.40 -4.39
CA PRO A 130 -3.74 12.64 -4.86
C PRO A 130 -4.22 11.65 -5.93
N ALA A 131 -3.29 11.06 -6.70
CA ALA A 131 -3.61 10.07 -7.74
C ALA A 131 -3.74 8.63 -7.19
N PHE A 132 -3.51 8.41 -5.90
CA PHE A 132 -3.43 7.06 -5.31
C PHE A 132 -4.67 6.22 -5.58
N ASP A 133 -5.86 6.75 -5.35
CA ASP A 133 -7.11 6.00 -5.54
C ASP A 133 -7.32 5.61 -7.01
N ARG A 134 -6.93 6.47 -7.95
CA ARG A 134 -6.98 6.16 -9.38
C ARG A 134 -5.96 5.07 -9.74
N GLU A 135 -4.75 5.15 -9.22
CA GLU A 135 -3.70 4.12 -9.42
C GLU A 135 -4.14 2.79 -8.79
N MET A 136 -4.78 2.81 -7.62
CA MET A 136 -5.32 1.64 -6.94
C MET A 136 -6.45 0.99 -7.74
N ASN A 137 -7.40 1.78 -8.23
CA ASN A 137 -8.47 1.28 -9.09
C ASN A 137 -7.92 0.63 -10.37
N SER A 138 -6.92 1.25 -10.99
CA SER A 138 -6.24 0.67 -12.16
C SER A 138 -5.53 -0.64 -11.82
N PHE A 139 -4.84 -0.67 -10.68
CA PHE A 139 -4.21 -1.87 -10.15
C PHE A 139 -5.23 -3.00 -9.97
N VAL A 140 -6.26 -2.81 -9.16
CA VAL A 140 -7.31 -3.82 -8.89
C VAL A 140 -7.98 -4.28 -10.19
N ASN A 141 -8.37 -3.35 -11.06
CA ASN A 141 -9.05 -3.67 -12.33
C ASN A 141 -8.17 -4.53 -13.25
N SER A 142 -6.86 -4.26 -13.34
CA SER A 142 -5.96 -5.02 -14.21
C SER A 142 -5.94 -6.51 -13.86
N TYR A 143 -5.88 -6.85 -12.56
CA TYR A 143 -5.87 -8.25 -12.11
C TYR A 143 -7.26 -8.89 -12.18
N SER A 144 -8.32 -8.12 -11.88
CA SER A 144 -9.71 -8.59 -11.98
C SER A 144 -10.06 -9.00 -13.42
N ILE A 145 -9.69 -8.19 -14.42
CA ILE A 145 -9.93 -8.53 -15.83
C ILE A 145 -9.15 -9.79 -16.21
N LEU A 146 -7.88 -9.91 -15.80
CA LEU A 146 -7.05 -11.07 -16.12
C LEU A 146 -7.63 -12.36 -15.52
N ILE A 147 -8.00 -12.37 -14.24
CA ILE A 147 -8.50 -13.58 -13.57
C ILE A 147 -9.88 -13.99 -14.07
N ASN A 148 -10.77 -13.03 -14.31
CA ASN A 148 -12.11 -13.32 -14.81
C ASN A 148 -12.06 -13.92 -16.23
N ASN A 149 -11.22 -13.38 -17.11
CA ASN A 149 -11.04 -13.96 -18.43
C ASN A 149 -10.32 -15.31 -18.40
N PHE A 150 -9.39 -15.52 -17.46
CA PHE A 150 -8.76 -16.83 -17.28
C PHE A 150 -9.78 -17.89 -16.86
N LYS A 151 -10.67 -17.58 -15.92
CA LYS A 151 -11.78 -18.46 -15.53
C LYS A 151 -12.67 -18.81 -16.71
N LEU A 152 -13.03 -17.83 -17.54
CA LEU A 152 -13.81 -18.06 -18.76
C LEU A 152 -13.08 -19.01 -19.72
N LEU A 153 -11.77 -18.81 -19.93
CA LEU A 153 -10.97 -19.69 -20.79
C LEU A 153 -10.90 -21.13 -20.26
N VAL A 154 -10.78 -21.30 -18.94
CA VAL A 154 -10.75 -22.62 -18.30
C VAL A 154 -12.12 -23.30 -18.43
N ALA A 155 -13.22 -22.57 -18.29
CA ALA A 155 -14.56 -23.10 -18.52
C ALA A 155 -14.74 -23.58 -19.98
N GLU A 156 -14.31 -22.79 -20.97
CA GLU A 156 -14.32 -23.21 -22.39
C GLU A 156 -13.48 -24.47 -22.63
N ALA A 157 -12.32 -24.55 -21.99
CA ALA A 157 -11.45 -25.71 -22.11
C ALA A 157 -12.12 -26.98 -21.54
N GLN A 158 -12.82 -26.84 -20.42
CA GLN A 158 -13.57 -27.92 -19.80
C GLN A 158 -14.75 -28.37 -20.68
N GLU A 159 -15.51 -27.43 -21.26
CA GLU A 159 -16.59 -27.75 -22.21
C GLU A 159 -16.07 -28.48 -23.46
N CYS A 160 -14.87 -28.15 -23.93
CA CYS A 160 -14.24 -28.81 -25.07
C CYS A 160 -13.60 -30.17 -24.75
N SER A 161 -13.73 -30.69 -23.51
CA SER A 161 -13.03 -31.90 -23.05
C SER A 161 -11.52 -31.83 -23.30
N TYR A 162 -10.92 -30.66 -23.06
CA TYR A 162 -9.51 -30.39 -23.29
C TYR A 162 -8.61 -31.36 -22.52
N THR A 163 -7.70 -32.00 -23.26
CA THR A 163 -6.70 -32.93 -22.73
C THR A 163 -5.31 -32.47 -23.18
N PRO A 164 -4.50 -31.84 -22.31
CA PRO A 164 -3.17 -31.36 -22.67
C PRO A 164 -2.17 -32.52 -22.80
N ASP A 165 -1.24 -32.41 -23.74
CA ASP A 165 -0.09 -33.32 -23.84
C ASP A 165 0.88 -33.19 -22.66
N ASN A 166 0.90 -32.03 -22.00
CA ASN A 166 1.78 -31.74 -20.88
C ASN A 166 0.97 -31.66 -19.56
N PRO A 167 1.36 -32.43 -18.53
CA PRO A 167 0.61 -32.54 -17.27
C PRO A 167 0.56 -31.25 -16.44
N GLU A 168 1.40 -30.26 -16.73
CA GLU A 168 1.39 -28.97 -16.03
C GLU A 168 0.34 -27.98 -16.55
N TYR A 169 -0.33 -28.29 -17.66
CA TYR A 169 -1.37 -27.43 -18.27
C TYR A 169 -2.79 -27.99 -18.12
N THR A 170 -3.02 -28.83 -17.12
CA THR A 170 -4.33 -29.45 -16.85
C THR A 170 -5.33 -28.43 -16.29
N ILE A 171 -6.63 -28.73 -16.46
CA ILE A 171 -7.71 -27.94 -15.89
C ILE A 171 -7.56 -27.82 -14.37
N ASP A 172 -7.19 -28.90 -13.68
CA ASP A 172 -6.97 -28.90 -12.23
C ASP A 172 -5.87 -27.93 -11.80
N LYS A 173 -4.75 -27.87 -12.54
CA LYS A 173 -3.68 -26.90 -12.29
C LYS A 173 -4.15 -25.48 -12.51
N CYS A 174 -4.98 -25.24 -13.54
CA CYS A 174 -5.59 -23.92 -13.76
C CYS A 174 -6.56 -23.52 -12.65
N GLN A 175 -7.40 -24.45 -12.17
CA GLN A 175 -8.30 -24.22 -11.05
C GLN A 175 -7.53 -23.94 -9.75
N SER A 176 -6.44 -24.69 -9.50
CA SER A 176 -5.54 -24.42 -8.37
C SER A 176 -4.94 -23.02 -8.47
N LEU A 177 -4.45 -22.62 -9.64
CA LEU A 177 -3.90 -21.28 -9.88
C LEU A 177 -4.96 -20.20 -9.67
N ILE A 178 -6.19 -20.40 -10.16
CA ILE A 178 -7.32 -19.49 -9.91
C ILE A 178 -7.53 -19.31 -8.40
N ASN A 179 -7.70 -20.40 -7.67
CA ASN A 179 -7.93 -20.36 -6.22
C ASN A 179 -6.80 -19.63 -5.47
N GLN A 180 -5.54 -19.92 -5.82
CA GLN A 180 -4.39 -19.24 -5.20
C GLN A 180 -4.38 -17.74 -5.49
N THR A 181 -4.65 -17.31 -6.73
CA THR A 181 -4.70 -15.88 -7.07
C THR A 181 -5.86 -15.14 -6.38
N GLU A 182 -7.00 -15.81 -6.18
CA GLU A 182 -8.13 -15.25 -5.46
C GLU A 182 -7.86 -15.10 -3.96
N LEU A 183 -7.21 -16.10 -3.35
CA LEU A 183 -6.74 -16.00 -1.97
C LEU A 183 -5.78 -14.84 -1.80
N MET A 184 -4.77 -14.71 -2.67
CA MET A 184 -3.85 -13.57 -2.65
C MET A 184 -4.55 -12.23 -2.85
N THR A 185 -5.61 -12.17 -3.65
CA THR A 185 -6.39 -10.95 -3.84
C THR A 185 -7.08 -10.56 -2.54
N LYS A 186 -7.71 -11.51 -1.85
CA LYS A 186 -8.31 -11.27 -0.52
C LYS A 186 -7.27 -10.82 0.51
N ASP A 187 -6.11 -11.46 0.54
CA ASP A 187 -5.04 -11.10 1.46
C ASP A 187 -4.50 -9.69 1.19
N ILE A 188 -4.35 -9.32 -0.08
CA ILE A 188 -3.98 -7.95 -0.49
C ILE A 188 -5.05 -6.95 -0.06
N ASP A 189 -6.34 -7.24 -0.26
CA ASP A 189 -7.43 -6.35 0.14
C ASP A 189 -7.45 -6.16 1.67
N LEU A 190 -7.23 -7.23 2.44
CA LEU A 190 -7.10 -7.16 3.90
C LEU A 190 -5.91 -6.31 4.35
N LEU A 191 -4.75 -6.44 3.67
CA LEU A 191 -3.59 -5.59 3.95
C LEU A 191 -3.88 -4.13 3.63
N LEU A 192 -4.52 -3.84 2.50
CA LEU A 192 -4.92 -2.48 2.13
C LEU A 192 -5.85 -1.86 3.17
N GLN A 193 -6.88 -2.58 3.62
CA GLN A 193 -7.79 -2.11 4.68
C GLN A 193 -7.00 -1.75 5.96
N LYS A 194 -6.09 -2.62 6.40
CA LYS A 194 -5.24 -2.35 7.56
C LYS A 194 -4.35 -1.13 7.36
N ILE A 195 -3.79 -0.95 6.15
CA ILE A 195 -2.95 0.20 5.81
C ILE A 195 -3.76 1.50 5.85
N TYR A 196 -4.99 1.51 5.34
CA TYR A 196 -5.87 2.69 5.41
C TYR A 196 -6.18 3.07 6.87
N VAL A 197 -6.58 2.09 7.69
CA VAL A 197 -6.89 2.32 9.12
C VAL A 197 -5.68 2.89 9.87
N ILE A 198 -4.51 2.25 9.75
CA ILE A 198 -3.32 2.71 10.46
C ILE A 198 -2.84 4.08 9.94
N GLN A 199 -3.04 4.39 8.66
CA GLN A 199 -2.71 5.68 8.07
C GLN A 199 -3.60 6.80 8.60
N GLU A 200 -4.89 6.53 8.78
CA GLU A 200 -5.83 7.46 9.42
C GLU A 200 -5.41 7.73 10.87
N GLU A 201 -5.13 6.67 11.65
CA GLU A 201 -4.65 6.80 13.03
C GLU A 201 -3.36 7.63 13.12
N ARG A 202 -2.38 7.37 12.25
CA ARG A 202 -1.14 8.16 12.15
C ARG A 202 -1.45 9.64 11.90
N THR A 203 -2.36 9.92 10.98
CA THR A 203 -2.74 11.29 10.62
C THR A 203 -3.37 12.02 11.80
N ILE A 204 -4.27 11.35 12.54
CA ILE A 204 -4.90 11.89 13.75
C ILE A 204 -3.85 12.19 14.83
N ILE A 205 -2.94 11.25 15.11
CA ILE A 205 -1.89 11.44 16.11
C ILE A 205 -0.96 12.58 15.70
N PHE A 206 -0.59 12.66 14.43
CA PHE A 206 0.27 13.75 13.94
C PHE A 206 -0.41 15.12 14.05
N SER A 207 -1.74 15.19 13.84
CA SER A 207 -2.50 16.43 14.11
C SER A 207 -2.41 16.82 15.58
N LYS A 208 -2.58 15.88 16.52
CA LYS A 208 -2.41 16.14 17.96
C LYS A 208 -1.01 16.65 18.31
N ILE A 209 0.02 16.07 17.69
CA ILE A 209 1.41 16.55 17.85
C ILE A 209 1.54 18.01 17.41
N LYS A 210 0.96 18.38 16.26
CA LYS A 210 0.97 19.78 15.79
C LYS A 210 0.26 20.71 16.76
N ASP A 211 -0.92 20.31 17.26
CA ASP A 211 -1.72 21.12 18.17
C ASP A 211 -1.00 21.35 19.51
N ARG A 212 -0.35 20.32 20.06
CA ARG A 212 0.49 20.47 21.26
C ARG A 212 1.70 21.36 21.01
N CYS A 213 2.39 21.20 19.89
CA CYS A 213 3.52 22.09 19.56
C CYS A 213 3.07 23.55 19.43
N ASN A 214 1.88 23.81 18.89
CA ASN A 214 1.29 25.16 18.85
C ASN A 214 0.96 25.69 20.25
N ALA A 215 0.35 24.87 21.10
CA ALA A 215 0.03 25.24 22.48
C ALA A 215 1.29 25.53 23.31
N ILE A 216 2.31 24.67 23.20
CA ILE A 216 3.61 24.84 23.85
C ILE A 216 4.27 26.14 23.40
N TYR A 217 4.24 26.45 22.09
CA TYR A 217 4.75 27.71 21.56
C TYR A 217 4.05 28.92 22.20
N ASN A 218 2.72 28.93 22.25
CA ASN A 218 1.95 30.03 22.83
C ASN A 218 2.25 30.18 24.33
N ARG A 219 2.33 29.07 25.08
CA ARG A 219 2.69 29.08 26.50
C ARG A 219 4.10 29.58 26.74
N SER A 220 5.06 29.14 25.92
CA SER A 220 6.47 29.58 26.00
C SER A 220 6.59 31.08 25.76
N ARG A 221 5.81 31.64 24.82
CA ARG A 221 5.75 33.09 24.59
C ARG A 221 5.29 33.85 25.83
N PHE A 222 4.26 33.32 26.51
CA PHE A 222 3.72 33.93 27.71
C PHE A 222 4.71 33.88 28.89
N LEU A 223 5.37 32.73 29.09
CA LEU A 223 6.28 32.53 30.22
C LEU A 223 7.61 33.27 30.08
N PHE A 224 8.22 33.22 28.89
CA PHE A 224 9.59 33.69 28.70
C PHE A 224 9.69 35.03 27.97
N GLY A 225 8.62 35.44 27.26
CA GLY A 225 8.65 36.59 26.38
C GLY A 225 9.36 36.33 25.05
N SER A 226 9.23 37.27 24.10
CA SER A 226 9.67 37.10 22.71
C SER A 226 11.18 37.08 22.49
N TYR A 227 11.95 37.62 23.44
CA TYR A 227 13.40 37.76 23.31
C TYR A 227 14.18 36.58 23.90
N ASP A 228 13.52 35.74 24.70
CA ASP A 228 14.14 34.61 25.38
C ASP A 228 14.69 33.56 24.40
N PRO A 229 15.90 33.01 24.63
CA PRO A 229 16.51 31.99 23.78
C PRO A 229 15.67 30.70 23.65
N THR A 230 15.03 30.26 24.74
CA THR A 230 14.17 29.07 24.76
C THR A 230 12.96 29.28 23.86
N PHE A 231 12.28 30.41 24.01
CA PHE A 231 11.15 30.77 23.15
C PHE A 231 11.57 30.82 21.68
N LYS A 232 12.67 31.51 21.35
CA LYS A 232 13.19 31.61 19.97
C LYS A 232 13.49 30.24 19.36
N LYS A 233 14.07 29.32 20.15
CA LYS A 233 14.32 27.93 19.73
C LYS A 233 13.01 27.22 19.39
N ILE A 234 12.03 27.25 20.30
CA ILE A 234 10.72 26.62 20.11
C ILE A 234 9.98 27.21 18.90
N TYR A 235 10.02 28.53 18.73
CA TYR A 235 9.42 29.20 17.58
C TYR A 235 10.01 28.71 16.25
N LYS A 236 11.34 28.65 16.14
CA LYS A 236 12.03 28.16 14.95
C LYS A 236 11.67 26.70 14.63
N LEU A 237 11.58 25.84 15.66
CA LEU A 237 11.20 24.44 15.50
C LEU A 237 9.73 24.30 15.06
N LYS A 238 8.82 25.05 15.70
CA LYS A 238 7.38 25.07 15.38
C LYS A 238 7.10 25.50 13.95
N LEU A 239 7.78 26.52 13.45
CA LEU A 239 7.58 26.98 12.07
C LEU A 239 7.84 25.89 11.03
N ALA A 240 8.71 24.95 11.35
CA ALA A 240 9.03 23.86 10.44
C ALA A 240 8.17 22.59 10.64
N LEU A 241 7.20 22.64 11.55
CA LEU A 241 6.13 21.65 11.72
C LEU A 241 4.86 21.98 10.91
N LEU A 242 4.73 23.24 10.46
CA LEU A 242 3.70 23.71 9.53
C LEU A 242 3.94 23.09 8.13
#